data_AF-A0A1A0VAN7-F1
#
_entry.id   AF-A0A1A0VAN7-F1
#
_cell.length_a   1.000
_cell.length_b   1.000
_cell.length_c   1.000
_cell.angle_alpha   90.00
_cell.angle_beta   90.00
_cell.angle_gamma   90.00
#
_symmetry.space_group_name_H-M   'P 1'
#
loop_
_entity.id
_entity.type
_entity.pdbx_description
1 polymer ?
#
loop_
_entity_poly.entity_id
_entity_poly.type
_entity_poly.pdbx_seq_one_letter_code
_entity_poly.pdbx_strand_id
1 'polypeptide(L)'
;MVGGETFLPWAGFNSNRFSAELDGDERNMFGGREVNSSQLWSNNLRVEANKTYVLRIYIHNSAADTSQTVARGTRVRIPLPSCKGRKIAVNGFIYSPDAFPIQIWGGVNLTADSPFRVSYVVDSAKLEGNFTLHGDGDRVLGTDFLGEPGQLVGQPRRDGNVRGGLANVMYFSILVRVSMD
;
A
#
# COMPACT_ATOMS: atom_id res chain seq x y z
N MET A 1 24.74 -6.41 -14.98
CA MET A 1 24.38 -7.82 -14.72
C MET A 1 22.96 -7.83 -14.18
N VAL A 2 22.05 -8.48 -14.90
CA VAL A 2 20.66 -8.67 -14.49
C VAL A 2 20.69 -9.72 -13.38
N GLY A 3 20.55 -9.30 -12.13
CA GLY A 3 20.42 -10.24 -11.02
C GLY A 3 19.04 -10.86 -11.08
N GLY A 4 18.98 -12.17 -11.34
CA GLY A 4 17.72 -12.93 -11.26
C GLY A 4 17.08 -12.77 -9.89
N GLU A 5 15.74 -12.83 -9.84
CA GLU A 5 14.97 -12.74 -8.61
C GLU A 5 15.54 -13.71 -7.57
N THR A 6 16.17 -13.18 -6.53
CA THR A 6 16.56 -13.99 -5.39
C THR A 6 15.34 -14.05 -4.48
N PHE A 7 14.57 -15.12 -4.61
CA PHE A 7 13.42 -15.34 -3.76
C PHE A 7 13.83 -15.59 -2.31
N LEU A 8 13.04 -15.05 -1.39
CA LEU A 8 13.13 -15.44 0.01
C LEU A 8 12.70 -16.92 0.15
N PRO A 9 13.39 -17.72 0.99
CA PRO A 9 12.97 -19.09 1.28
C PRO A 9 11.80 -19.17 2.28
N TRP A 10 11.27 -18.01 2.72
CA TRP A 10 10.12 -17.86 3.61
C TRP A 10 9.23 -16.71 3.11
N ALA A 11 7.96 -16.69 3.53
CA ALA A 11 7.04 -15.59 3.25
C ALA A 11 7.59 -14.27 3.79
N GLY A 12 7.75 -13.25 2.94
CA GLY A 12 8.31 -11.98 3.35
C GLY A 12 7.99 -10.89 2.34
N PHE A 13 7.73 -9.68 2.81
CA PHE A 13 7.19 -8.62 1.97
C PHE A 13 8.25 -7.61 1.53
N ASN A 14 8.18 -7.22 0.26
CA ASN A 14 8.81 -6.04 -0.32
C ASN A 14 10.31 -5.92 -0.03
N SER A 15 11.02 -7.04 -0.18
CA SER A 15 12.43 -7.15 0.17
C SER A 15 13.38 -6.81 -0.99
N ASN A 16 12.87 -6.66 -2.21
CA ASN A 16 13.70 -6.38 -3.38
C ASN A 16 14.10 -4.90 -3.43
N ARG A 17 15.42 -4.66 -3.43
CA ARG A 17 16.00 -3.30 -3.51
C ARG A 17 16.06 -2.74 -4.93
N PHE A 18 15.90 -3.60 -5.94
CA PHE A 18 16.01 -3.29 -7.35
C PHE A 18 14.85 -3.94 -8.11
N SER A 19 13.65 -3.39 -7.92
CA SER A 19 12.45 -3.84 -8.58
C SER A 19 12.23 -3.08 -9.88
N ALA A 20 12.23 -3.81 -10.99
CA ALA A 20 11.90 -3.27 -12.30
C ALA A 20 10.45 -2.76 -12.35
N GLU A 21 9.54 -3.38 -11.60
CA GLU A 21 8.11 -2.99 -11.52
C GLU A 21 7.90 -1.60 -10.91
N LEU A 22 8.79 -1.20 -10.00
CA LEU A 22 8.72 0.11 -9.35
C LEU A 22 9.76 1.10 -9.88
N ASP A 23 10.66 0.68 -10.77
CA ASP A 23 11.89 1.41 -11.11
C ASP A 23 12.62 1.89 -9.83
N GLY A 24 12.75 0.99 -8.84
CA GLY A 24 13.21 1.38 -7.51
C GLY A 24 13.20 0.30 -6.43
N ASP A 25 13.17 0.74 -5.18
CA ASP A 25 13.27 -0.08 -3.98
C ASP A 25 11.87 -0.39 -3.41
N GLU A 26 11.48 -1.67 -3.35
CA GLU A 26 10.16 -2.08 -2.85
C GLU A 26 9.94 -1.74 -1.38
N ARG A 27 11.01 -1.52 -0.62
CA ARG A 27 10.95 -1.06 0.78
C ARG A 27 10.37 0.35 0.88
N ASN A 28 10.33 1.11 -0.23
CA ASN A 28 9.53 2.33 -0.36
C ASN A 28 8.10 2.00 -0.83
N MET A 29 7.43 1.10 -0.12
CA MET A 29 6.15 0.53 -0.58
C MET A 29 4.95 1.47 -0.49
N PHE A 30 5.07 2.57 0.25
CA PHE A 30 3.96 3.48 0.48
C PHE A 30 4.22 4.81 -0.23
N GLY A 31 3.33 5.15 -1.15
CA GLY A 31 3.43 6.36 -1.95
C GLY A 31 2.08 7.02 -2.13
N GLY A 32 2.10 8.28 -2.52
CA GLY A 32 0.91 9.01 -2.92
C GLY A 32 1.12 9.79 -4.21
N ARG A 33 -0.01 10.21 -4.79
CA ARG A 33 -0.08 11.18 -5.89
C ARG A 33 -1.42 11.90 -5.88
N GLU A 34 -1.50 13.07 -6.51
CA GLU A 34 -2.78 13.72 -6.80
C GLU A 34 -3.62 12.85 -7.74
N VAL A 35 -4.94 12.79 -7.51
CA VAL A 35 -5.87 12.08 -8.41
C VAL A 35 -5.80 12.71 -9.81
N ASN A 36 -5.83 11.89 -10.86
CA ASN A 36 -5.71 12.30 -12.27
C ASN A 36 -4.38 13.00 -12.64
N SER A 37 -3.35 12.88 -11.81
CA SER A 37 -2.02 13.38 -12.12
C SER A 37 -1.15 12.33 -12.82
N SER A 38 -0.32 12.79 -13.75
CA SER A 38 0.75 11.99 -14.39
C SER A 38 2.05 11.97 -13.58
N GLN A 39 2.09 12.63 -12.41
CA GLN A 39 3.24 12.61 -11.52
C GLN A 39 3.55 11.19 -11.04
N LEU A 40 4.85 10.94 -10.84
CA LEU A 40 5.34 9.70 -10.24
C LEU A 40 4.86 9.58 -8.78
N TRP A 41 4.76 8.35 -8.30
CA TRP A 41 4.46 8.06 -6.91
C TRP A 41 5.58 8.61 -6.01
N SER A 42 5.19 9.30 -4.94
CA SER A 42 6.15 9.92 -4.01
C SER A 42 5.79 9.61 -2.56
N ASN A 43 6.81 9.53 -1.71
CA ASN A 43 6.65 9.51 -0.25
C ASN A 43 6.68 10.93 0.36
N ASN A 44 6.86 11.97 -0.46
CA ASN A 44 6.78 13.36 -0.06
C ASN A 44 5.86 14.11 -1.04
N LEU A 45 4.67 14.47 -0.57
CA LEU A 45 3.70 15.19 -1.36
C LEU A 45 3.53 16.61 -0.86
N ARG A 46 3.57 17.53 -1.82
CA ARG A 46 3.04 18.86 -1.63
C ARG A 46 1.53 18.81 -1.90
N VAL A 47 0.73 19.18 -0.91
CA VAL A 47 -0.74 19.13 -0.99
C VAL A 47 -1.36 20.51 -1.04
N GLU A 48 -2.51 20.62 -1.70
CA GLU A 48 -3.27 21.85 -1.86
C GLU A 48 -4.71 21.69 -1.35
N ALA A 49 -5.36 22.83 -1.12
CA ALA A 49 -6.73 22.88 -0.64
C ALA A 49 -7.70 22.19 -1.60
N ASN A 50 -8.67 21.46 -1.04
CA ASN A 50 -9.79 20.84 -1.77
C ASN A 50 -9.38 19.82 -2.84
N LYS A 51 -8.11 19.41 -2.87
CA LYS A 51 -7.61 18.35 -3.73
C LYS A 51 -7.76 16.98 -3.09
N THR A 52 -7.81 15.96 -3.95
CA THR A 52 -7.86 14.55 -3.55
C THR A 52 -6.58 13.86 -4.00
N TYR A 53 -6.05 13.01 -3.13
CA TYR A 53 -4.81 12.27 -3.34
C TYR A 53 -5.07 10.78 -3.18
N VAL A 54 -4.42 9.97 -4.02
CA VAL A 54 -4.36 8.52 -3.84
C VAL A 54 -3.20 8.23 -2.89
N LEU A 55 -3.43 7.44 -1.85
CA LEU A 55 -2.37 6.79 -1.06
C LEU A 55 -2.40 5.30 -1.38
N ARG A 56 -1.24 4.70 -1.65
CA ARG A 56 -1.15 3.33 -2.17
C ARG A 56 0.00 2.57 -1.52
N ILE A 57 -0.31 1.37 -1.03
CA ILE A 57 0.65 0.35 -0.58
C ILE A 57 0.90 -0.63 -1.73
N TYR A 58 2.16 -0.80 -2.11
CA TYR A 58 2.63 -1.93 -2.92
C TYR A 58 2.79 -3.17 -2.04
N ILE A 59 2.27 -4.32 -2.48
CA ILE A 59 2.28 -5.57 -1.73
C ILE A 59 2.89 -6.65 -2.61
N HIS A 60 4.08 -7.10 -2.26
CA HIS A 60 4.80 -8.17 -2.94
C HIS A 60 5.36 -9.14 -1.92
N ASN A 61 4.86 -10.37 -1.90
CA ASN A 61 5.55 -11.44 -1.17
C ASN A 61 6.76 -11.87 -1.99
N SER A 62 7.96 -11.45 -1.59
CA SER A 62 9.24 -11.68 -2.28
C SER A 62 9.74 -13.13 -2.19
N ALA A 63 8.92 -14.06 -1.69
CA ALA A 63 9.19 -15.49 -1.75
C ALA A 63 8.84 -16.08 -3.13
N ALA A 64 9.30 -17.29 -3.41
CA ALA A 64 8.84 -18.03 -4.60
C ALA A 64 7.34 -18.37 -4.47
N ASP A 65 6.62 -18.57 -5.58
CA ASP A 65 5.21 -19.01 -5.53
C ASP A 65 5.12 -20.53 -5.27
N THR A 66 5.15 -20.92 -4.00
CA THR A 66 4.95 -22.31 -3.57
C THR A 66 3.93 -22.36 -2.43
N SER A 67 3.41 -23.56 -2.12
CA SER A 67 2.44 -23.72 -1.02
C SER A 67 3.05 -23.43 0.37
N GLN A 68 4.37 -23.58 0.52
CA GLN A 68 5.11 -23.35 1.76
C GLN A 68 5.38 -21.87 2.03
N THR A 69 5.39 -21.03 0.99
CA THR A 69 5.77 -19.61 1.06
C THR A 69 4.59 -18.66 0.96
N VAL A 70 3.35 -19.18 0.95
CA VAL A 70 2.14 -18.36 1.05
C VAL A 70 2.10 -17.69 2.43
N ALA A 71 2.04 -16.36 2.43
CA ALA A 71 1.77 -15.57 3.64
C ALA A 71 0.27 -15.63 3.95
N ARG A 72 -0.11 -16.02 5.17
CA ARG A 72 -1.51 -16.22 5.58
C ARG A 72 -1.93 -15.15 6.58
N GLY A 73 -3.23 -14.88 6.63
CA GLY A 73 -3.78 -13.85 7.52
C GLY A 73 -3.23 -12.45 7.26
N THR A 74 -2.77 -12.19 6.03
CA THR A 74 -2.15 -10.92 5.65
C THR A 74 -3.16 -9.79 5.68
N ARG A 75 -2.80 -8.69 6.35
CA ARG A 75 -3.62 -7.49 6.51
C ARG A 75 -2.85 -6.24 6.15
N VAL A 76 -3.59 -5.23 5.71
CA VAL A 76 -3.06 -3.88 5.49
C VAL A 76 -3.77 -2.85 6.35
N ARG A 77 -3.03 -1.79 6.71
CA ARG A 77 -3.56 -0.65 7.45
C ARG A 77 -3.00 0.66 6.90
N ILE A 78 -3.84 1.69 6.85
CA ILE A 78 -3.48 3.09 6.58
C ILE A 78 -4.23 3.95 7.62
N PRO A 79 -3.81 3.97 8.89
CA PRO A 79 -4.44 4.84 9.89
C PRO A 79 -4.22 6.31 9.51
N LEU A 80 -5.31 7.09 9.49
CA LEU A 80 -5.25 8.51 9.19
C LEU A 80 -5.14 9.33 10.49
N PRO A 81 -4.16 10.25 10.59
CA PRO A 81 -4.06 11.14 11.74
C PRO A 81 -5.28 12.06 11.84
N SER A 82 -5.82 12.24 13.05
CA SER A 82 -6.90 13.20 13.35
C SER A 82 -6.39 14.62 13.63
N CYS A 83 -5.08 14.82 13.59
CA CYS A 83 -4.44 16.10 13.87
C CYS A 83 -4.59 17.10 12.71
N LYS A 84 -4.21 18.34 12.98
CA LYS A 84 -4.10 19.42 12.01
C LYS A 84 -2.66 19.94 12.04
N GLY A 85 -2.09 20.21 10.87
CA GLY A 85 -0.72 20.71 10.78
C GLY A 85 -0.32 21.10 9.37
N ARG A 86 0.87 21.68 9.22
CA ARG A 86 1.48 21.99 7.91
C ARG A 86 2.28 20.81 7.35
N LYS A 87 2.52 19.80 8.19
CA LYS A 87 3.17 18.54 7.86
C LYS A 87 2.42 17.43 8.58
N ILE A 88 1.91 16.46 7.82
CA ILE A 88 1.20 15.29 8.36
C ILE A 88 1.84 14.04 7.74
N ALA A 89 2.32 13.14 8.58
CA ALA A 89 2.80 11.84 8.15
C ALA A 89 1.67 10.82 8.22
N VAL A 90 1.44 10.10 7.12
CA VAL A 90 0.54 8.95 7.06
C VAL A 90 1.39 7.70 6.87
N ASN A 91 1.12 6.65 7.64
CA ASN A 91 1.86 5.40 7.55
C ASN A 91 0.97 4.30 6.97
N GLY A 92 1.54 3.49 6.07
CA GLY A 92 0.97 2.24 5.59
C GLY A 92 1.67 1.06 6.23
N PHE A 93 0.92 0.00 6.54
CA PHE A 93 1.42 -1.21 7.18
C PHE A 93 0.99 -2.44 6.38
N ILE A 94 1.88 -3.43 6.30
CA ILE A 94 1.58 -4.80 5.89
C ILE A 94 1.94 -5.69 7.07
N TYR A 95 0.97 -6.47 7.53
CA TYR A 95 1.10 -7.42 8.64
C TYR A 95 0.76 -8.82 8.14
N SER A 96 1.55 -9.81 8.54
CA SER A 96 1.20 -11.23 8.38
C SER A 96 1.88 -12.03 9.49
N PRO A 97 1.13 -12.86 10.25
CA PRO A 97 1.64 -13.60 11.39
C PRO A 97 2.69 -14.68 11.03
N ASP A 98 2.68 -15.19 9.80
CA ASP A 98 3.60 -16.23 9.33
C ASP A 98 4.67 -15.72 8.34
N ALA A 99 4.76 -14.40 8.16
CA ALA A 99 5.82 -13.76 7.40
C ALA A 99 6.99 -13.34 8.29
N PHE A 100 8.19 -13.21 7.70
CA PHE A 100 9.34 -12.59 8.36
C PHE A 100 9.92 -11.43 7.52
N PRO A 101 9.95 -10.21 8.07
CA PRO A 101 9.38 -9.80 9.36
C PRO A 101 7.84 -9.89 9.39
N ILE A 102 7.26 -10.01 10.59
CA ILE A 102 5.79 -10.10 10.79
C ILE A 102 5.04 -8.84 10.37
N GLN A 103 5.73 -7.71 10.33
CA GLN A 103 5.17 -6.43 9.91
C GLN A 103 6.25 -5.56 9.26
N ILE A 104 5.88 -4.92 8.16
CA ILE A 104 6.64 -3.82 7.55
C ILE A 104 5.77 -2.58 7.43
N TRP A 105 6.39 -1.40 7.40
CA TRP A 105 5.68 -0.13 7.30
C TRP A 105 6.47 0.91 6.49
N GLY A 106 5.73 1.82 5.87
CA GLY A 106 6.25 2.91 5.05
C GLY A 106 5.42 4.17 5.27
N GLY A 107 6.00 5.33 5.00
CA GLY A 107 5.39 6.62 5.32
C GLY A 107 5.29 7.53 4.11
N VAL A 108 4.22 8.31 4.06
CA VAL A 108 4.03 9.44 3.14
C VAL A 108 3.92 10.72 3.97
N ASN A 109 4.78 11.69 3.67
CA ASN A 109 4.75 13.02 4.25
C ASN A 109 3.94 13.96 3.35
N LEU A 110 2.83 14.46 3.88
CA LEU A 110 2.01 15.48 3.24
C LEU A 110 2.42 16.86 3.78
N THR A 111 2.61 17.83 2.91
CA THR A 111 3.08 19.18 3.27
C THR A 111 2.29 20.29 2.58
N ALA A 112 2.01 21.38 3.30
CA ALA A 112 1.34 22.57 2.77
C ALA A 112 1.81 23.84 3.51
N ASP A 113 1.55 25.03 2.95
CA ASP A 113 1.91 26.30 3.61
C ASP A 113 0.94 26.64 4.73
N SER A 114 -0.33 26.28 4.55
CA SER A 114 -1.38 26.43 5.55
C SER A 114 -1.64 25.13 6.30
N PRO A 115 -2.03 25.18 7.58
CA PRO A 115 -2.46 24.00 8.31
C PRO A 115 -3.66 23.30 7.62
N PHE A 116 -3.60 21.97 7.53
CA PHE A 116 -4.62 21.16 6.88
C PHE A 116 -5.00 19.94 7.71
N ARG A 117 -6.10 19.30 7.29
CA ARG A 117 -6.53 17.98 7.74
C ARG A 117 -6.62 17.01 6.57
N VAL A 118 -6.52 15.72 6.88
CA VAL A 118 -6.60 14.63 5.90
C VAL A 118 -7.78 13.75 6.29
N SER A 119 -8.70 13.55 5.36
CA SER A 119 -9.90 12.74 5.58
C SER A 119 -10.02 11.66 4.51
N TYR A 120 -10.40 10.45 4.90
CA TYR A 120 -10.71 9.38 3.96
C TYR A 120 -11.91 9.79 3.08
N VAL A 121 -11.82 9.54 1.78
CA VAL A 121 -12.97 9.63 0.88
C VAL A 121 -13.70 8.29 0.97
N VAL A 122 -14.91 8.32 1.53
CA VAL A 122 -15.74 7.13 1.73
C VAL A 122 -15.82 6.30 0.45
N ASP A 123 -15.79 4.97 0.62
CA ASP A 123 -15.94 3.99 -0.46
C ASP A 123 -14.87 4.00 -1.56
N SER A 124 -13.76 4.70 -1.35
CA SER A 124 -12.68 4.81 -2.32
C SER A 124 -11.59 3.73 -2.20
N ALA A 125 -11.65 2.90 -1.16
CA ALA A 125 -10.67 1.85 -0.94
C ALA A 125 -10.73 0.77 -2.03
N LYS A 126 -9.55 0.33 -2.47
CA LYS A 126 -9.41 -0.52 -3.64
C LYS A 126 -8.24 -1.48 -3.50
N LEU A 127 -8.41 -2.71 -3.95
CA LEU A 127 -7.33 -3.68 -4.13
C LEU A 127 -7.18 -3.97 -5.63
N GLU A 128 -5.99 -3.73 -6.17
CA GLU A 128 -5.60 -4.02 -7.56
C GLU A 128 -4.47 -5.06 -7.56
N GLY A 129 -4.22 -5.74 -8.67
CA GLY A 129 -3.18 -6.77 -8.74
C GLY A 129 -3.02 -7.36 -10.13
N ASN A 130 -1.88 -8.04 -10.35
CA ASN A 130 -1.48 -8.56 -11.66
C ASN A 130 -2.27 -9.80 -12.08
N PHE A 131 -2.72 -10.61 -11.13
CA PHE A 131 -3.64 -11.71 -11.38
C PHE A 131 -5.09 -11.20 -11.36
N THR A 132 -5.89 -11.68 -12.32
CA THR A 132 -7.24 -11.25 -12.68
C THR A 132 -8.07 -10.70 -11.53
N LEU A 133 -7.91 -9.41 -11.28
CA LEU A 133 -8.99 -8.55 -10.80
C LEU A 133 -9.53 -7.91 -12.08
N HIS A 134 -10.84 -7.90 -12.24
CA HIS A 134 -11.49 -7.20 -13.37
C HIS A 134 -10.85 -5.83 -13.53
N GLY A 135 -10.66 -5.36 -14.77
CA GLY A 135 -9.70 -4.32 -15.20
C GLY A 135 -9.68 -2.97 -14.48
N ASP A 136 -10.51 -2.79 -13.45
CA ASP A 136 -10.56 -1.68 -12.53
C ASP A 136 -10.40 -2.09 -11.06
N GLY A 137 -9.80 -3.24 -10.69
CA GLY A 137 -9.60 -3.70 -9.30
C GLY A 137 -10.89 -3.96 -8.49
N ASP A 138 -10.76 -4.59 -7.32
CA ASP A 138 -11.89 -4.84 -6.43
C ASP A 138 -12.06 -3.69 -5.43
N ARG A 139 -13.26 -3.11 -5.39
CA ARG A 139 -13.65 -2.19 -4.33
C ARG A 139 -13.65 -2.90 -2.98
N VAL A 140 -13.06 -2.24 -1.98
CA VAL A 140 -13.03 -2.70 -0.60
C VAL A 140 -14.06 -1.90 0.18
N LEU A 141 -15.10 -2.59 0.66
CA LEU A 141 -16.17 -1.99 1.46
C LEU A 141 -15.74 -1.88 2.94
N GLY A 142 -16.23 -0.86 3.63
CA GLY A 142 -15.92 -0.62 5.04
C GLY A 142 -14.63 0.18 5.24
N THR A 143 -14.13 0.19 6.48
CA THR A 143 -12.99 1.00 6.91
C THR A 143 -12.02 0.26 7.83
N ASP A 144 -12.02 -1.08 7.81
CA ASP A 144 -11.16 -1.89 8.69
C ASP A 144 -9.67 -1.56 8.53
N PHE A 145 -9.26 -1.10 7.34
CA PHE A 145 -7.90 -0.62 7.06
C PHE A 145 -7.50 0.67 7.81
N LEU A 146 -8.45 1.43 8.36
CA LEU A 146 -8.14 2.64 9.15
C LEU A 146 -7.71 2.32 10.59
N GLY A 147 -7.91 1.09 11.06
CA GLY A 147 -7.65 0.68 12.43
C GLY A 147 -7.10 -0.74 12.55
N GLU A 148 -7.07 -1.26 13.77
CA GLU A 148 -6.75 -2.67 14.03
C GLU A 148 -8.01 -3.55 13.96
N PRO A 149 -7.92 -4.79 13.46
CA PRO A 149 -6.69 -5.50 13.05
C PRO A 149 -6.21 -5.15 11.63
N GLY A 150 -6.95 -4.36 10.87
CA GLY A 150 -6.67 -4.05 9.47
C GLY A 150 -7.48 -4.88 8.48
N GLN A 151 -7.43 -4.48 7.22
CA GLN A 151 -8.16 -5.12 6.14
C GLN A 151 -7.42 -6.35 5.63
N LEU A 152 -8.09 -7.51 5.55
CA LEU A 152 -7.52 -8.68 4.86
C LEU A 152 -7.29 -8.36 3.38
N VAL A 153 -6.14 -8.81 2.88
CA VAL A 153 -5.76 -8.76 1.45
C VAL A 153 -5.51 -10.18 0.95
N GLY A 154 -4.98 -10.34 -0.26
CA GLY A 154 -4.79 -11.65 -0.86
C GLY A 154 -5.94 -12.04 -1.77
N GLN A 155 -5.67 -13.01 -2.63
CA GLN A 155 -6.55 -13.41 -3.72
C GLN A 155 -6.98 -14.86 -3.58
N PRO A 156 -8.16 -15.23 -4.12
CA PRO A 156 -9.06 -14.43 -4.96
C PRO A 156 -10.13 -13.62 -4.19
N ARG A 157 -10.18 -13.68 -2.85
CA ARG A 157 -11.33 -13.16 -2.08
C ARG A 157 -10.96 -12.27 -0.88
N ARG A 158 -9.77 -11.68 -0.84
CA ARG A 158 -9.26 -10.99 0.37
C ARG A 158 -9.31 -11.92 1.58
N ASP A 159 -8.84 -13.15 1.40
CA ASP A 159 -8.89 -14.24 2.39
C ASP A 159 -7.67 -14.26 3.33
N GLY A 160 -6.73 -13.33 3.14
CA GLY A 160 -5.48 -13.23 3.88
C GLY A 160 -4.31 -13.99 3.25
N ASN A 161 -4.52 -14.72 2.14
CA ASN A 161 -3.48 -15.53 1.51
C ASN A 161 -2.78 -14.75 0.39
N VAL A 162 -1.48 -14.49 0.56
CA VAL A 162 -0.64 -13.81 -0.44
C VAL A 162 0.46 -14.74 -0.91
N ARG A 163 0.32 -15.18 -2.17
CA ARG A 163 1.31 -16.00 -2.88
C ARG A 163 2.56 -15.21 -3.22
N GLY A 164 3.67 -15.93 -3.36
CA GLY A 164 4.97 -15.35 -3.69
C GLY A 164 5.09 -14.89 -5.15
N GLY A 165 6.08 -14.06 -5.44
CA GLY A 165 6.49 -13.67 -6.78
C GLY A 165 5.64 -12.57 -7.45
N LEU A 166 6.21 -11.99 -8.51
CA LEU A 166 5.67 -10.81 -9.20
C LEU A 166 4.27 -11.00 -9.82
N ALA A 167 3.91 -12.23 -10.18
CA ALA A 167 2.59 -12.53 -10.73
C ALA A 167 1.45 -12.28 -9.72
N ASN A 168 1.77 -12.30 -8.43
CA ASN A 168 0.82 -12.18 -7.31
C ASN A 168 0.88 -10.80 -6.62
N VAL A 169 1.58 -9.84 -7.23
CA VAL A 169 1.68 -8.47 -6.74
C VAL A 169 0.30 -7.80 -6.68
N MET A 170 0.10 -7.01 -5.63
CA MET A 170 -1.10 -6.22 -5.42
C MET A 170 -0.78 -4.77 -5.03
N TYR A 171 -1.76 -3.92 -5.21
CA TYR A 171 -1.79 -2.56 -4.69
C TYR A 171 -3.05 -2.35 -3.87
N PHE A 172 -2.90 -1.95 -2.60
CA PHE A 172 -4.02 -1.46 -1.81
C PHE A 172 -4.00 0.06 -1.80
N SER A 173 -5.09 0.71 -2.20
CA SER A 173 -5.17 2.17 -2.26
C SER A 173 -6.42 2.73 -1.61
N ILE A 174 -6.31 3.97 -1.15
CA ILE A 174 -7.42 4.79 -0.67
C ILE A 174 -7.30 6.19 -1.27
N LEU A 175 -8.43 6.89 -1.39
CA LEU A 175 -8.41 8.32 -1.65
C LEU A 175 -8.52 9.10 -0.33
N VAL A 176 -7.75 10.17 -0.22
CA VAL A 176 -7.83 11.13 0.88
C VAL A 176 -8.08 12.53 0.34
N ARG A 177 -8.94 13.28 1.03
CA ARG A 177 -9.20 14.69 0.75
C ARG A 177 -8.42 15.57 1.73
N VAL A 178 -7.82 16.63 1.19
CA VAL A 178 -7.15 17.66 1.97
C VAL A 178 -8.09 18.85 2.11
N SER A 179 -8.40 19.22 3.35
CA SER A 179 -9.15 20.43 3.68
C SER A 179 -8.22 21.41 4.39
N MET A 180 -8.07 22.60 3.83
CA MET A 180 -7.48 23.75 4.51
C MET A 180 -8.57 24.45 5.31
N ASP A 181 -8.15 25.25 6.29
CA ASP A 181 -8.99 26.30 6.85
C ASP A 181 -8.99 27.55 5.95
#